data_AF-A0A840EM61-F1
#
_entry.id   AF-A0A840EM61-F1
#
_cell.length_a   1.000
_cell.length_b   1.000
_cell.length_c   1.000
_cell.angle_alpha   90.00
_cell.angle_beta   90.00
_cell.angle_gamma   90.00
#
_symmetry.space_group_name_H-M   'P 1'
#
loop_
_entity.id
_entity.type
_entity.pdbx_description
1 polymer ?
#
loop_
_entity_poly.entity_id
_entity_poly.type
_entity_poly.pdbx_seq_one_letter_code
_entity_poly.pdbx_strand_id
1 'polypeptide(L)'
;MKKAVLLLLTTTFLFLNSCKKEKNYTGVWENTAHYGKLTIKIDKEESGYFLTQTHTPLRKHDHDHAHNHNHEHEHEKKENKIKVNIQNDSLFFTIKEEPQTASFSEDEKTLKAFGRIYTKKP
;
A
#
# COMPACT_ATOMS: atom_id res chain seq x y z
N MET A 1 26.25 63.31 12.68
CA MET A 1 25.90 62.43 11.54
C MET A 1 25.50 61.08 12.12
N LYS A 2 24.27 60.64 11.82
CA LYS A 2 23.58 59.53 12.50
C LYS A 2 24.17 58.18 12.07
N LYS A 3 24.54 57.34 13.04
CA LYS A 3 25.01 55.98 12.83
C LYS A 3 23.86 55.11 12.30
N ALA A 4 24.20 54.27 11.33
CA ALA A 4 23.33 53.30 10.69
C ALA A 4 22.60 52.42 11.71
N VAL A 5 21.27 52.35 11.60
CA VAL A 5 20.48 51.34 12.31
C VAL A 5 20.38 50.13 11.38
N LEU A 6 21.11 49.12 11.81
CA LEU A 6 21.25 47.79 11.27
C LEU A 6 19.91 47.03 11.27
N LEU A 7 19.58 46.49 10.10
CA LEU A 7 18.89 45.22 9.84
C LEU A 7 18.45 44.40 11.07
N LEU A 8 17.16 44.05 11.16
CA LEU A 8 16.66 42.68 11.41
C LEU A 8 15.12 42.71 11.42
N LEU A 9 14.46 42.66 10.25
CA LEU A 9 13.12 42.09 10.21
C LEU A 9 13.31 40.58 10.19
N THR A 10 13.28 40.01 11.38
CA THR A 10 13.26 38.57 11.63
C THR A 10 12.12 37.93 10.86
N THR A 11 12.48 37.09 9.90
CA THR A 11 11.62 36.13 9.21
C THR A 11 11.10 35.10 10.22
N THR A 12 10.03 35.43 10.94
CA THR A 12 9.15 34.44 11.57
C THR A 12 8.12 33.97 10.55
N PHE A 13 8.58 33.31 9.48
CA PHE A 13 7.73 32.34 8.83
C PHE A 13 7.80 31.09 9.69
N LEU A 14 6.73 30.88 10.44
CA LEU A 14 6.42 29.69 11.21
C LEU A 14 6.70 28.46 10.34
N PHE A 15 7.85 27.82 10.55
CA PHE A 15 7.98 26.39 10.30
C PHE A 15 7.15 25.68 11.36
N LEU A 16 5.82 25.75 11.23
CA LEU A 16 4.93 24.68 11.65
C LEU A 16 5.25 23.49 10.74
N ASN A 17 6.44 22.91 10.93
CA ASN A 17 6.72 21.54 10.55
C ASN A 17 5.69 20.74 11.34
N SER A 18 4.55 20.48 10.71
CA SER A 18 3.69 19.39 11.09
C SER A 18 4.60 18.18 11.07
N CYS A 19 5.07 17.76 12.24
CA CYS A 19 5.69 16.45 12.46
C CYS A 19 4.60 15.41 12.15
N LYS A 20 4.30 15.21 10.87
CA LYS A 20 3.57 14.04 10.42
C LYS A 20 4.50 12.88 10.70
N LYS A 21 4.14 12.09 11.71
CA LYS A 21 4.78 10.82 11.99
C LYS A 21 4.83 10.03 10.68
N GLU A 22 6.02 9.59 10.29
CA GLU A 22 6.19 8.75 9.10
C GLU A 22 5.34 7.48 9.30
N LYS A 23 4.37 7.25 8.39
CA LYS A 23 3.52 6.06 8.43
C LYS A 23 4.36 4.81 8.25
N ASN A 24 4.07 3.76 9.01
CA ASN A 24 4.70 2.46 8.79
C ASN A 24 3.87 1.64 7.80
N TYR A 25 4.30 1.69 6.54
CA TYR A 25 3.68 0.98 5.43
C TYR A 25 3.92 -0.52 5.45
N THR A 26 4.83 -1.03 6.29
CA THR A 26 5.16 -2.45 6.34
C THR A 26 4.07 -3.22 7.08
N GLY A 27 3.69 -4.37 6.51
CA GLY A 27 2.70 -5.25 7.12
C GLY A 27 2.05 -6.22 6.17
N VAL A 28 1.05 -6.93 6.70
CA VAL A 28 0.22 -7.88 5.96
C VAL A 28 -1.24 -7.46 6.10
N TRP A 29 -1.95 -7.36 4.99
CA TRP A 29 -3.38 -7.09 4.95
C TRP A 29 -4.11 -8.22 4.24
N GLU A 30 -5.26 -8.63 4.78
CA GLU A 30 -6.06 -9.72 4.24
C GLU A 30 -7.48 -9.28 3.88
N ASN A 31 -7.98 -9.85 2.79
CA ASN A 31 -9.39 -9.83 2.42
C ASN A 31 -9.84 -11.29 2.24
N THR A 32 -10.82 -11.73 3.03
CA THR A 32 -11.40 -13.08 2.90
C THR A 32 -12.80 -12.97 2.34
N ALA A 33 -13.08 -13.70 1.27
CA ALA A 33 -14.39 -13.75 0.61
C ALA A 33 -14.78 -15.21 0.29
N HIS A 34 -15.99 -15.40 -0.24
CA HIS A 34 -16.55 -16.73 -0.54
C HIS A 34 -15.72 -17.61 -1.49
N TYR A 35 -14.76 -17.04 -2.23
CA TYR A 35 -13.90 -17.75 -3.20
C TYR A 35 -12.45 -17.92 -2.74
N GLY A 36 -12.04 -17.33 -1.62
CA GLY A 36 -10.65 -17.42 -1.19
C GLY A 36 -10.19 -16.29 -0.28
N LYS A 37 -8.91 -16.35 0.05
CA LYS A 37 -8.19 -15.36 0.81
C LYS A 37 -7.20 -14.63 -0.10
N LEU A 38 -7.33 -13.32 -0.20
CA LEU A 38 -6.37 -12.43 -0.84
C LEU A 38 -5.50 -11.78 0.23
N THR A 39 -4.19 -11.79 0.02
CA THR A 39 -3.22 -11.19 0.92
C THR A 39 -2.36 -10.19 0.17
N ILE A 40 -2.18 -9.01 0.76
CA ILE A 40 -1.20 -8.02 0.33
C ILE A 40 -0.16 -7.89 1.43
N LYS A 41 1.11 -8.07 1.06
CA LYS A 41 2.26 -7.79 1.91
C LYS A 41 2.99 -6.58 1.38
N ILE A 42 3.38 -5.68 2.26
CA ILE A 42 4.25 -4.56 1.93
C ILE A 42 5.50 -4.67 2.80
N ASP A 43 6.66 -4.71 2.18
CA ASP A 43 7.96 -4.78 2.84
C ASP A 43 8.79 -3.53 2.50
N LYS A 44 9.67 -3.13 3.44
CA LYS A 44 10.68 -2.10 3.22
C LYS A 44 12.03 -2.78 2.95
N GLU A 45 12.60 -2.51 1.79
CA GLU A 45 13.94 -2.95 1.39
C GLU A 45 14.85 -1.72 1.20
N GLU A 46 16.16 -1.90 1.04
CA GLU A 46 17.10 -0.79 0.85
C GLU A 46 16.75 0.10 -0.35
N SER A 47 16.24 -0.51 -1.41
CA SER A 47 15.89 0.17 -2.67
C SER A 47 14.49 0.81 -2.68
N GLY A 48 13.75 0.68 -1.58
CA GLY A 48 12.41 1.24 -1.39
C GLY A 48 11.39 0.24 -0.85
N TYR A 49 10.12 0.55 -1.04
CA TYR A 49 9.01 -0.31 -0.63
C TYR A 49 8.57 -1.24 -1.76
N PHE A 50 8.16 -2.45 -1.40
CA PHE A 50 7.69 -3.47 -2.33
C PHE A 50 6.37 -4.07 -1.87
N LEU A 51 5.47 -4.27 -2.83
CA LEU A 51 4.18 -4.91 -2.65
C LEU A 51 4.20 -6.31 -3.25
N THR A 52 3.68 -7.27 -2.51
CA THR A 52 3.44 -8.65 -2.98
C THR A 52 1.98 -9.00 -2.78
N GLN A 53 1.35 -9.53 -3.82
CA GLN A 53 -0.03 -10.00 -3.78
C GLN A 53 -0.06 -11.52 -3.89
N THR A 54 -0.85 -12.18 -3.04
CA THR A 54 -1.10 -13.62 -3.12
C THR A 54 -2.59 -13.94 -3.03
N HIS A 55 -3.01 -14.99 -3.73
CA HIS A 55 -4.36 -15.53 -3.68
C HIS A 55 -4.30 -16.99 -3.22
N THR A 56 -5.02 -17.30 -2.15
CA THR A 56 -5.26 -18.67 -1.70
C THR A 56 -6.73 -19.00 -1.93
N PRO A 57 -7.07 -19.78 -2.98
CA PRO A 57 -8.45 -20.15 -3.23
C PRO A 57 -8.99 -21.00 -2.08
N LEU A 58 -10.30 -20.89 -1.80
CA LEU A 58 -10.95 -21.82 -0.88
C LEU A 58 -10.92 -23.22 -1.50
N ARG A 59 -10.24 -24.16 -0.83
CA ARG A 59 -10.33 -25.58 -1.18
C ARG A 59 -11.74 -26.06 -0.86
N LYS A 60 -12.66 -26.00 -1.83
CA LYS A 60 -13.88 -26.79 -1.75
C LYS A 60 -13.53 -28.21 -2.21
N HIS A 61 -13.52 -29.15 -1.27
CA HIS A 61 -13.90 -30.52 -1.63
C HIS A 61 -15.34 -30.43 -2.13
N ASP A 62 -15.53 -30.86 -3.38
CA ASP A 62 -16.79 -31.27 -3.99
C ASP A 62 -17.98 -30.35 -3.76
N HIS A 63 -18.15 -29.32 -4.58
CA HIS A 63 -19.49 -28.91 -4.99
C HIS A 63 -19.42 -28.23 -6.36
N ASP A 64 -19.98 -28.92 -7.35
CA ASP A 64 -20.41 -28.43 -8.65
C ASP A 64 -20.95 -27.00 -8.55
N HIS A 65 -20.15 -26.04 -9.01
CA HIS A 65 -20.69 -24.84 -9.64
C HIS A 65 -19.70 -24.40 -10.71
N ALA A 66 -20.04 -24.78 -11.93
CA ALA A 66 -19.50 -24.26 -13.16
C ALA A 66 -19.76 -22.74 -13.24
N HIS A 67 -18.81 -21.97 -12.73
CA HIS A 67 -18.39 -20.67 -13.26
C HIS A 67 -16.94 -20.46 -12.82
N ASN A 68 -16.09 -21.42 -13.19
CA ASN A 68 -14.68 -21.33 -12.93
C ASN A 68 -14.02 -20.54 -14.07
N HIS A 69 -13.92 -19.23 -13.92
CA HIS A 69 -12.85 -18.47 -14.59
C HIS A 69 -11.49 -18.77 -13.92
N ASN A 70 -11.23 -20.01 -13.48
CA ASN A 70 -9.86 -20.49 -13.36
C ASN A 70 -9.39 -20.73 -14.79
N HIS A 71 -8.77 -19.69 -15.36
CA HIS A 71 -7.61 -20.01 -16.18
C HIS A 71 -6.68 -20.84 -15.32
N GLU A 72 -6.56 -22.11 -15.69
CA GLU A 72 -5.42 -22.95 -15.43
C GLU A 72 -4.15 -22.16 -15.72
N HIS A 73 -3.65 -21.49 -14.70
CA HIS A 73 -2.22 -21.28 -14.59
C HIS A 73 -1.85 -22.00 -13.32
N GLU A 74 -1.19 -23.14 -13.50
CA GLU A 74 -0.23 -23.65 -12.53
C GLU A 74 0.45 -22.45 -11.88
N HIS A 75 0.04 -22.14 -10.64
CA HIS A 75 0.63 -21.06 -9.88
C HIS A 75 2.02 -21.51 -9.48
N GLU A 76 2.99 -21.38 -10.40
CA GLU A 76 4.30 -20.91 -9.99
C GLU A 76 4.01 -19.75 -9.02
N LYS A 77 4.30 -19.96 -7.74
CA LYS A 77 4.30 -18.92 -6.71
C LYS A 77 5.43 -17.94 -7.03
N LYS A 78 5.38 -17.31 -8.20
CA LYS A 78 6.17 -16.14 -8.51
C LYS A 78 5.50 -15.03 -7.73
N GLU A 79 5.95 -14.86 -6.50
CA GLU A 79 5.69 -13.66 -5.73
C GLU A 79 6.22 -12.48 -6.56
N ASN A 80 5.35 -11.91 -7.39
CA ASN A 80 5.69 -10.73 -8.17
C ASN A 80 5.79 -9.58 -7.19
N LYS A 81 7.02 -9.30 -6.74
CA LYS A 81 7.36 -8.11 -5.99
C LYS A 81 7.24 -6.90 -6.93
N ILE A 82 6.37 -5.98 -6.57
CA ILE A 82 6.10 -4.76 -7.32
C ILE A 82 6.67 -3.58 -6.54
N LYS A 83 7.56 -2.80 -7.16
CA LYS A 83 8.07 -1.58 -6.56
C LYS A 83 6.93 -0.56 -6.42
N VAL A 84 6.76 0.00 -5.23
CA VAL A 84 5.74 1.02 -4.96
C VAL A 84 6.38 2.39 -4.76
N ASN A 85 5.74 3.42 -5.32
CA ASN A 85 6.01 4.82 -5.04
C ASN A 85 5.00 5.34 -4.02
N ILE A 86 5.45 6.10 -3.02
CA ILE A 86 4.59 6.58 -1.93
C ILE A 86 4.42 8.09 -2.06
N GLN A 87 3.18 8.54 -2.19
CA GLN A 87 2.84 9.96 -2.23
C GLN A 87 1.53 10.19 -1.47
N ASN A 88 1.52 11.18 -0.57
CA ASN A 88 0.32 11.57 0.20
C ASN A 88 -0.42 10.36 0.83
N ASP A 89 0.33 9.50 1.52
CA ASP A 89 -0.16 8.26 2.16
C ASP A 89 -0.85 7.26 1.21
N SER A 90 -0.62 7.40 -0.09
CA SER A 90 -1.08 6.49 -1.14
C SER A 90 0.11 5.80 -1.79
N LEU A 91 -0.07 4.55 -2.16
CA LEU A 91 0.87 3.72 -2.89
C LEU A 91 0.50 3.73 -4.36
N PHE A 92 1.47 4.02 -5.22
CA PHE A 92 1.34 4.01 -6.67
C PHE A 92 2.25 2.95 -7.25
N PHE A 93 1.72 2.12 -8.14
CA PHE A 93 2.46 1.03 -8.78
C PHE A 93 1.82 0.66 -10.11
N THR A 94 2.51 -0.12 -10.93
CA THR A 94 2.04 -0.52 -12.27
C THR A 94 1.94 -2.03 -12.35
N ILE A 95 0.84 -2.55 -12.89
CA ILE A 95 0.65 -3.97 -13.19
C ILE A 95 0.27 -4.08 -14.66
N LYS A 96 1.03 -4.86 -15.46
CA LYS A 96 0.76 -5.03 -16.90
C LYS A 96 0.53 -3.69 -17.62
N GLU A 97 1.38 -2.71 -17.35
CA GLU A 97 1.30 -1.34 -17.89
C GLU A 97 0.12 -0.49 -17.42
N GLU A 98 -0.77 -1.02 -16.57
CA GLU A 98 -1.87 -0.27 -15.98
C GLU A 98 -1.47 0.35 -14.62
N PRO A 99 -1.60 1.68 -14.45
CA PRO A 99 -1.40 2.33 -13.16
C PRO A 99 -2.43 1.86 -12.14
N GLN A 100 -1.96 1.54 -10.94
CA GLN A 100 -2.75 1.11 -9.81
C GLN A 100 -2.47 2.04 -8.62
N THR A 101 -3.45 2.14 -7.73
CA THR A 101 -3.33 2.93 -6.50
C THR A 101 -3.85 2.12 -5.32
N ALA A 102 -3.18 2.25 -4.18
CA ALA A 102 -3.68 1.78 -2.91
C ALA A 102 -3.57 2.87 -1.84
N SER A 103 -4.47 2.88 -0.87
CA SER A 103 -4.46 3.87 0.21
C SER A 103 -4.83 3.26 1.55
N PHE A 104 -4.29 3.84 2.62
CA PHE A 104 -4.54 3.40 3.98
C PHE A 104 -5.67 4.22 4.62
N SER A 105 -6.41 3.61 5.54
CA SER A 105 -7.18 4.39 6.51
C SER A 105 -6.25 5.22 7.40
N GLU A 106 -6.81 6.24 8.06
CA GLU A 106 -6.07 7.10 8.98
C GLU A 106 -5.42 6.33 10.13
N ASP A 107 -6.07 5.26 10.61
CA ASP A 107 -5.59 4.39 11.69
C ASP A 107 -4.67 3.24 11.20
N GLU A 108 -4.36 3.21 9.90
CA GLU A 108 -3.53 2.21 9.24
C GLU A 108 -4.03 0.75 9.36
N LYS A 109 -5.26 0.54 9.85
CA LYS A 109 -5.83 -0.81 10.02
C LYS A 109 -6.43 -1.36 8.74
N THR A 110 -6.73 -0.51 7.76
CA THR A 110 -7.30 -0.93 6.49
C THR A 110 -6.48 -0.42 5.32
N LEU A 111 -6.44 -1.24 4.26
CA LEU A 111 -5.81 -0.93 2.98
C LEU A 111 -6.86 -1.10 1.90
N LYS A 112 -7.11 -0.05 1.10
CA LYS A 112 -7.93 -0.13 -0.10
C LYS A 112 -7.01 -0.30 -1.31
N ALA A 113 -7.13 -1.40 -2.03
CA ALA A 113 -6.32 -1.72 -3.21
C ALA A 113 -7.12 -2.62 -4.15
N PHE A 114 -6.89 -2.58 -5.47
CA PHE A 114 -7.57 -3.47 -6.43
C PHE A 114 -9.11 -3.48 -6.31
N GLY A 115 -9.70 -2.32 -6.00
CA GLY A 115 -11.15 -2.19 -5.75
C GLY A 115 -11.67 -2.91 -4.51
N ARG A 116 -10.80 -3.37 -3.61
CA ARG A 116 -11.14 -4.16 -2.41
C ARG A 116 -10.60 -3.52 -1.14
N ILE A 117 -11.17 -3.89 0.00
CA ILE A 117 -10.72 -3.48 1.34
C ILE A 117 -10.08 -4.67 2.03
N TYR A 118 -8.86 -4.48 2.51
CA TYR A 118 -8.09 -5.46 3.26
C TYR A 118 -7.90 -4.97 4.69
N THR A 119 -7.90 -5.89 5.66
CA THR A 119 -7.70 -5.59 7.08
C THR A 119 -6.29 -6.00 7.50
N LYS A 120 -5.59 -5.12 8.23
CA LYS A 120 -4.24 -5.36 8.74
C LYS A 120 -4.27 -6.54 9.71
N LYS A 121 -3.32 -7.46 9.57
CA LYS A 121 -3.13 -8.53 10.53
C LYS A 121 -2.52 -7.99 11.82
N PRO A 122 -2.97 -8.48 12.98
CA PRO A 122 -2.33 -8.21 14.26
C PRO A 122 -0.89 -8.71 14.28
#